data_AF-A0A975F725-F1
#
_entry.id   AF-A0A975F725-F1
#
_cell.length_a   1.000
_cell.length_b   1.000
_cell.length_c   1.000
_cell.angle_alpha   90.00
_cell.angle_beta   90.00
_cell.angle_gamma   90.00
#
_symmetry.space_group_name_H-M   'P 1'
#
loop_
_entity.id
_entity.type
_entity.pdbx_description
1 polymer ?
#
loop_
_entity_poly.entity_id
_entity_poly.type
_entity_poly.pdbx_seq_one_letter_code
_entity_poly.pdbx_strand_id
1 'polypeptide(L)'
;MNHPTFRCRQRAQAILLSTRGFTLAELWSILDVRRDAISEWLDRWEHEGLLGLYDRPRSGCPRIYTEAEVALLKTLVDEEPRQIKTAQTKLADLTQKVASTSTLKRLLKKSSTTSGSGCVTH
;
A
#
# COMPACT_ATOMS: atom_id res chain seq x y z
N MET A 1 -2.04 -26.94 2.68
CA MET A 1 -1.74 -25.76 1.85
C MET A 1 -1.38 -24.60 2.79
N ASN A 2 -0.11 -24.51 3.21
CA ASN A 2 0.34 -23.51 4.18
C ASN A 2 0.82 -22.24 3.47
N HIS A 3 -0.12 -21.36 3.13
CA HIS A 3 0.22 -20.02 2.63
C HIS A 3 0.69 -19.14 3.79
N PRO A 4 1.73 -18.30 3.65
CA PRO A 4 2.28 -17.51 4.76
C PRO A 4 1.28 -16.49 5.32
N THR A 5 0.42 -15.91 4.48
CA THR A 5 -0.56 -14.90 4.94
C THR A 5 -1.82 -15.53 5.54
N PHE A 6 -2.20 -15.09 6.74
CA PHE A 6 -3.41 -15.54 7.44
C PHE A 6 -4.68 -15.35 6.61
N ARG A 7 -4.83 -14.20 5.94
CA ARG A 7 -6.00 -13.87 5.12
C ARG A 7 -6.19 -14.82 3.94
N CYS A 8 -5.11 -15.22 3.28
CA CYS A 8 -5.18 -16.18 2.17
C CYS A 8 -5.61 -17.57 2.66
N ARG A 9 -5.11 -18.00 3.82
CA ARG A 9 -5.57 -19.27 4.45
C ARG A 9 -7.04 -19.22 4.81
N GLN A 10 -7.51 -18.12 5.39
CA GLN A 10 -8.91 -17.95 5.78
C GLN A 10 -9.85 -17.96 4.56
N ARG A 11 -9.48 -17.29 3.47
CA ARG A 11 -10.17 -17.34 2.18
C ARG A 11 -10.22 -18.76 1.60
N ALA A 12 -9.07 -19.44 1.56
CA ALA A 12 -8.97 -20.81 1.08
C ALA A 12 -9.84 -21.76 1.91
N GLN A 13 -9.89 -21.56 3.22
CA GLN A 13 -10.75 -22.33 4.13
C GLN A 13 -12.24 -22.07 3.86
N ALA A 14 -12.63 -20.82 3.61
CA ALA A 14 -14.01 -20.48 3.24
C ALA A 14 -14.45 -21.18 1.94
N ILE A 15 -13.60 -21.16 0.92
CA ILE A 15 -13.85 -21.83 -0.37
C ILE A 15 -13.95 -23.34 -0.17
N LEU A 16 -13.01 -23.94 0.57
CA LEU A 16 -13.03 -25.37 0.85
C LEU A 16 -14.31 -25.80 1.58
N LEU A 17 -14.76 -25.04 2.57
CA LEU A 17 -15.99 -25.35 3.29
C LEU A 17 -17.23 -25.11 2.41
N SER A 18 -17.24 -24.07 1.59
CA SER A 18 -18.33 -23.83 0.63
C SER A 18 -18.47 -24.99 -0.37
N THR A 19 -17.36 -25.52 -0.91
CA THR A 19 -17.40 -26.71 -1.80
C THR A 19 -17.90 -27.98 -1.12
N ARG A 20 -17.91 -28.02 0.22
CA ARG A 20 -18.46 -29.12 1.03
C ARG A 20 -19.94 -28.94 1.37
N GLY A 21 -20.58 -27.88 0.88
CA GLY A 21 -22.01 -27.61 1.06
C GLY A 21 -22.35 -26.74 2.27
N PHE A 22 -21.36 -26.14 2.94
CA PHE A 22 -21.62 -25.21 4.05
C PHE A 22 -22.23 -23.92 3.53
N THR A 23 -23.25 -23.44 4.22
CA THR A 23 -23.94 -22.17 3.95
C THR A 23 -23.14 -20.97 4.43
N LEU A 24 -23.39 -19.78 3.86
CA LEU A 24 -22.75 -18.53 4.30
C LEU A 24 -22.92 -18.25 5.79
N ALA A 25 -24.05 -18.64 6.39
CA ALA A 25 -24.32 -18.45 7.81
C ALA A 25 -23.41 -19.32 8.69
N GLU A 26 -23.19 -20.58 8.29
CA GLU A 26 -22.26 -21.49 8.97
C GLU A 26 -20.82 -21.02 8.80
N LEU A 27 -20.45 -20.55 7.61
CA LEU A 27 -19.11 -20.00 7.36
C LEU A 27 -18.83 -18.76 8.21
N TRP A 28 -19.80 -17.85 8.37
CA TRP A 28 -19.69 -16.69 9.24
C TRP A 28 -19.40 -17.10 10.70
N SER A 29 -20.13 -18.10 11.20
CA SER A 29 -19.96 -18.64 12.55
C SER A 29 -18.61 -19.33 12.74
N ILE A 30 -18.16 -20.13 11.76
CA ILE A 30 -16.90 -20.89 11.84
C ILE A 30 -15.66 -19.99 11.70
N LEU A 31 -15.70 -19.03 10.78
CA LEU A 31 -14.53 -18.21 10.43
C LEU A 31 -14.47 -16.87 11.16
N ASP A 32 -15.53 -16.49 11.86
CA ASP A 32 -15.70 -15.19 12.52
C ASP A 32 -15.48 -14.00 11.56
N VAL A 33 -16.02 -14.11 10.34
CA VAL A 33 -15.89 -13.09 9.28
C VAL A 33 -17.25 -12.74 8.73
N ARG A 34 -17.55 -11.45 8.62
CA ARG A 34 -18.82 -10.93 8.08
C ARG A 34 -19.24 -11.65 6.79
N ARG A 35 -20.54 -11.99 6.69
CA ARG A 35 -21.17 -12.62 5.53
C ARG A 35 -20.73 -11.99 4.20
N ASP A 36 -20.77 -10.66 4.11
CA ASP A 36 -20.47 -9.93 2.86
C ASP A 36 -19.05 -10.20 2.36
N ALA A 37 -18.08 -10.29 3.27
CA ALA A 37 -16.70 -10.60 2.91
C ALA A 37 -16.56 -12.05 2.43
N ILE A 38 -17.29 -12.99 3.03
CA ILE A 38 -17.29 -14.38 2.59
C ILE A 38 -17.91 -14.48 1.18
N SER A 39 -19.03 -13.80 0.93
CA SER A 39 -19.63 -13.72 -0.41
C SER A 39 -18.64 -13.17 -1.43
N GLU A 40 -18.01 -12.03 -1.14
CA GLU A 40 -17.02 -11.42 -2.01
C GLU A 40 -15.85 -12.37 -2.32
N TRP A 41 -15.41 -13.17 -1.34
CA TRP A 41 -14.33 -14.14 -1.56
C TRP A 41 -14.75 -15.29 -2.46
N LEU A 42 -15.98 -15.80 -2.31
CA LEU A 42 -16.53 -16.85 -3.17
C LEU A 42 -16.74 -16.32 -4.60
N ASP A 43 -17.36 -15.16 -4.73
CA ASP A 43 -17.60 -14.50 -6.02
C ASP A 43 -16.25 -14.26 -6.75
N ARG A 44 -15.25 -13.75 -6.04
CA ARG A 44 -13.89 -13.56 -6.59
C ARG A 44 -13.22 -14.87 -6.96
N TRP A 45 -13.42 -15.94 -6.20
CA TRP A 45 -12.89 -17.26 -6.54
C TRP A 45 -13.52 -17.80 -7.82
N GLU A 46 -14.83 -17.65 -8.00
CA GLU A 46 -15.51 -18.09 -9.22
C GLU A 46 -15.05 -17.34 -10.47
N HIS A 47 -14.73 -16.04 -10.34
CA HIS A 47 -14.29 -15.21 -11.45
C HIS A 47 -12.78 -15.28 -11.74
N GLU A 48 -11.94 -15.32 -10.70
CA GLU A 48 -10.47 -15.15 -10.81
C GLU A 48 -9.69 -16.42 -10.41
N GLY A 49 -10.36 -17.44 -9.88
CA GLY A 49 -9.72 -18.66 -9.36
C GLY A 49 -8.68 -18.34 -8.30
N LEU A 50 -7.50 -18.95 -8.44
CA LEU A 50 -6.40 -18.81 -7.48
C LEU A 50 -5.97 -17.35 -7.23
N LEU A 51 -6.05 -16.48 -8.24
CA LEU A 51 -5.74 -15.05 -8.10
C LEU A 51 -6.72 -14.34 -7.15
N GLY A 52 -7.96 -14.82 -7.07
CA GLY A 52 -9.02 -14.34 -6.19
C GLY A 52 -8.66 -14.45 -4.70
N LEU A 53 -7.81 -15.41 -4.32
CA LEU A 53 -7.40 -15.61 -2.93
C LEU A 53 -6.40 -14.55 -2.47
N TYR A 54 -5.59 -14.02 -3.38
CA TYR A 54 -4.52 -13.09 -3.03
C TYR A 54 -5.08 -11.67 -2.86
N ASP A 55 -4.43 -10.92 -1.98
CA ASP A 55 -4.67 -9.49 -1.90
C ASP A 55 -4.15 -8.83 -3.18
N ARG A 56 -4.99 -8.01 -3.80
CA ARG A 56 -4.54 -7.15 -4.89
C ARG A 56 -3.50 -6.17 -4.37
N PRO A 57 -2.51 -5.78 -5.20
CA PRO A 57 -1.55 -4.76 -4.82
C PRO A 57 -2.32 -3.50 -4.42
N ARG A 58 -2.15 -3.07 -3.16
CA ARG A 58 -2.76 -1.83 -2.70
C ARG A 58 -2.02 -0.68 -3.37
N SER A 59 -2.73 0.15 -4.11
CA SER A 59 -2.23 1.48 -4.43
C SER A 59 -2.04 2.18 -3.09
N GLY A 60 -0.78 2.32 -2.66
CA GLY A 60 -0.49 3.13 -1.48
C GLY A 60 -1.04 4.55 -1.65
N CYS A 61 -0.96 5.36 -0.59
CA CYS A 61 -1.31 6.77 -0.69
C CYS A 61 -0.49 7.42 -1.83
N PRO A 62 -1.14 8.05 -2.83
CA PRO A 62 -0.43 8.69 -3.93
C PRO A 62 0.53 9.73 -3.38
N ARG A 63 1.69 9.88 -4.03
CA ARG A 63 2.70 10.85 -3.59
C ARG A 63 2.14 12.26 -3.80
N ILE A 64 2.32 13.12 -2.79
CA ILE A 64 1.90 14.53 -2.84
C ILE A 64 2.66 15.29 -3.94
N TYR A 65 3.96 15.01 -4.08
CA TYR A 65 4.83 15.64 -5.07
C TYR A 65 5.25 14.65 -6.16
N THR A 66 5.32 15.16 -7.38
CA THR A 66 5.92 14.53 -8.56
C THR A 66 7.44 14.54 -8.47
N GLU A 67 8.11 13.79 -9.34
CA GLU A 67 9.59 13.73 -9.33
C GLU A 67 10.24 15.07 -9.68
N ALA A 68 9.63 15.85 -10.58
CA ALA A 68 10.08 17.20 -10.91
C ALA A 68 9.96 18.16 -9.73
N GLU A 69 8.85 18.11 -8.97
CA GLU A 69 8.66 18.94 -7.78
C GLU A 69 9.63 18.54 -6.65
N VAL A 70 9.97 17.26 -6.54
CA VAL A 70 11.01 16.79 -5.60
C VAL A 70 12.40 17.27 -6.02
N ALA A 71 12.71 17.33 -7.32
CA ALA A 71 13.96 17.89 -7.81
C ALA A 71 14.05 19.39 -7.51
N LEU A 72 12.96 20.14 -7.73
CA LEU A 72 12.87 21.56 -7.39
C LEU A 72 13.01 21.80 -5.88
N LEU A 73 12.43 20.93 -5.05
CA LEU A 73 12.65 20.99 -3.60
C LEU A 73 14.13 20.85 -3.23
N LYS A 74 14.89 19.99 -3.93
CA LYS A 74 16.33 19.84 -3.65
C LYS A 74 17.10 21.10 -3.99
N THR A 75 16.88 21.68 -5.16
CA THR A 75 17.59 22.90 -5.58
C THR A 75 17.33 24.03 -4.58
N LEU A 76 16.08 24.19 -4.12
CA LEU A 76 15.73 25.18 -3.11
C LEU A 76 16.38 24.91 -1.73
N VAL A 77 16.58 23.65 -1.37
CA VAL A 77 17.22 23.27 -0.10
C VAL A 77 18.74 23.35 -0.19
N ASP A 78 19.34 23.10 -1.35
CA ASP A 78 20.77 23.24 -1.57
C ASP A 78 21.20 24.72 -1.55
N GLU A 79 20.35 25.62 -2.03
CA GLU A 79 20.56 27.08 -1.93
C GLU A 79 20.46 27.58 -0.48
N GLU A 80 19.52 27.05 0.32
CA GLU A 80 19.28 27.48 1.70
C GLU A 80 19.14 26.29 2.68
N PRO A 81 20.22 25.55 2.98
CA PRO A 81 20.16 24.30 3.75
C PRO A 81 19.75 24.49 5.22
N ARG A 82 19.89 25.72 5.74
CA ARG A 82 19.60 26.06 7.13
C ARG A 82 18.10 26.33 7.38
N GLN A 83 17.29 26.56 6.35
CA GLN A 83 15.90 27.01 6.50
C GLN A 83 14.90 26.18 5.66
N ILE A 84 14.67 24.93 6.06
CA ILE A 84 13.71 24.01 5.38
C ILE A 84 12.29 24.61 5.29
N LYS A 85 11.88 25.44 6.25
CA LYS A 85 10.57 26.12 6.22
C LYS A 85 10.48 27.13 5.07
N THR A 86 11.57 27.81 4.73
CA THR A 86 11.62 28.76 3.61
C THR A 86 11.47 28.04 2.28
N ALA A 87 12.18 26.91 2.11
CA ALA A 87 12.01 26.04 0.95
C ALA A 87 10.58 25.45 0.86
N GLN A 88 9.94 25.15 1.99
CA GLN A 88 8.54 24.70 2.03
C GLN A 88 7.57 25.77 1.52
N THR A 89 7.70 27.02 1.98
CA THR A 89 6.83 28.12 1.52
C THR A 89 7.02 28.36 0.02
N LYS A 90 8.28 28.46 -0.44
CA LYS A 90 8.60 28.64 -1.87
C LYS A 90 8.03 27.51 -2.73
N LEU A 91 8.13 26.25 -2.28
CA LEU A 91 7.55 25.11 -2.98
C LEU A 91 6.02 25.16 -2.98
N ALA A 92 5.40 25.52 -1.85
CA ALA A 92 3.94 25.64 -1.76
C ALA A 92 3.40 26.74 -2.69
N ASP A 93 4.10 27.86 -2.83
CA ASP A 93 3.74 28.95 -3.74
C ASP A 93 3.81 28.50 -5.21
N LEU A 94 4.84 27.73 -5.57
CA LEU A 94 5.06 27.25 -6.95
C LEU A 94 4.14 26.09 -7.35
N THR A 95 3.86 25.17 -6.43
CA THR A 95 3.14 23.93 -6.75
C THR A 95 1.70 23.90 -6.23
N GLN A 96 1.27 24.93 -5.49
CA GLN A 96 -0.02 25.00 -4.77
C GLN A 96 -0.31 23.77 -3.89
N LYS A 97 0.73 23.05 -3.45
CA LYS A 97 0.64 21.81 -2.67
C LYS A 97 1.35 21.98 -1.34
N VAL A 98 0.61 21.75 -0.26
CA VAL A 98 1.13 21.84 1.10
C VAL A 98 1.42 20.45 1.64
N ALA A 99 2.66 20.23 2.08
CA ALA A 99 3.06 19.03 2.81
C ALA A 99 3.72 19.39 4.13
N SER A 100 3.71 18.46 5.08
CA SER A 100 4.41 18.63 6.36
C SER A 100 5.93 18.69 6.18
N THR A 101 6.62 19.35 7.12
CA THR A 101 8.09 19.34 7.19
C THR A 101 8.67 17.92 7.29
N SER A 102 7.96 17.00 7.95
CA SER A 102 8.32 15.58 8.02
C SER A 102 8.23 14.87 6.66
N THR A 103 7.30 15.29 5.79
CA THR A 103 7.20 14.77 4.42
C THR A 103 8.32 15.28 3.55
N LEU A 104 8.68 16.57 3.64
CA LEU A 104 9.81 17.15 2.91
C LEU A 104 11.14 16.49 3.33
N LYS A 105 11.40 16.35 4.63
CA LYS A 105 12.58 15.64 5.14
C LYS A 105 12.63 14.19 4.67
N ARG A 106 11.49 13.48 4.64
CA ARG A 106 11.40 12.10 4.12
C ARG A 106 11.75 12.04 2.63
N LEU A 107 11.29 13.00 1.84
CA LEU A 107 11.58 13.08 0.40
C LEU A 107 13.08 13.34 0.14
N LEU A 108 13.67 14.27 0.89
CA LEU A 108 15.11 14.56 0.83
C LEU A 108 15.94 13.31 1.22
N LYS A 109 15.61 12.65 2.34
CA LYS A 109 16.31 11.42 2.79
C LYS A 109 16.15 10.27 1.79
N LYS A 110 14.95 10.06 1.24
CA LYS A 110 14.73 9.01 0.24
C LYS A 110 15.62 9.22 -0.98
N SER A 111 15.87 10.48 -1.33
CA SER A 111 16.69 10.84 -2.48
C SER A 111 18.20 10.73 -2.25
N SER A 112 18.67 10.81 -1.00
CA SER A 112 20.09 10.57 -0.66
C SER A 112 20.42 9.09 -0.45
N THR A 113 19.42 8.22 -0.32
CA THR A 113 19.60 6.78 -0.07
C THR A 113 19.68 5.95 -1.38
N THR A 114 19.50 6.57 -2.56
CA THR A 114 19.52 5.84 -3.86
C THR A 114 20.93 5.50 -4.36
N SER A 115 21.97 5.71 -3.56
CA SER A 115 23.31 5.16 -3.82
C SER A 115 23.53 3.90 -2.96
N GLY A 116 23.12 2.73 -3.46
CA GLY A 116 23.67 1.44 -3.02
C GLY A 116 22.69 0.38 -2.50
N SER A 117 22.85 -0.82 -3.08
CA SER A 117 22.43 -2.15 -2.62
C SER A 117 21.01 -2.63 -2.98
N GLY A 118 20.94 -3.26 -4.15
CA GLY A 118 20.17 -4.49 -4.27
C GLY A 118 20.69 -5.55 -3.30
N CYS A 119 19.78 -6.30 -2.71
CA CYS A 119 20.10 -7.59 -2.11
C CYS A 119 18.95 -8.55 -2.41
N VAL A 120 19.29 -9.57 -3.19
CA VAL A 120 18.53 -10.81 -3.37
C VAL A 120 18.43 -11.49 -2.01
N THR A 121 17.27 -12.06 -1.68
CA THR A 121 17.17 -13.09 -0.64
C THR A 121 16.73 -14.40 -1.29
N HIS A 122 17.59 -15.40 -1.16
CA HIS A 122 17.36 -16.82 -1.46
C HIS A 122 16.22 -17.40 -0.61
#